data_AF-A0A935GQM0-F1
#
_entry.id   AF-A0A935GQM0-F1
#
_cell.length_a   1.000
_cell.length_b   1.000
_cell.length_c   1.000
_cell.angle_alpha   90.00
_cell.angle_beta   90.00
_cell.angle_gamma   90.00
#
_symmetry.space_group_name_H-M   'P 1'
#
loop_
_entity.id
_entity.type
_entity.pdbx_description
1 polymer ?
#
loop_
_entity_poly.entity_id
_entity_poly.type
_entity_poly.pdbx_seq_one_letter_code
_entity_poly.pdbx_strand_id
1 'polypeptide(L)' 'MSQITLYLDDATQSLVEQAAQANGVSKSRWVANIIRKYATQEWPKDCLALAGSFTDFPLREENPTSLPADVPRVGF' A
#
# COMPACT_ATOMS: atom_id res chain seq x y z
N MET A 1 6.45 20.10 15.25
CA MET A 1 5.58 19.37 14.30
C MET A 1 5.36 20.26 13.09
N SER A 2 5.40 19.73 11.87
CA SER A 2 5.03 20.48 10.68
C SER A 2 3.50 20.55 10.56
N GLN A 3 2.99 21.70 10.11
CA GLN A 3 1.58 21.90 9.82
C GLN A 3 1.40 21.92 8.29
N ILE A 4 0.35 21.28 7.81
CA ILE A 4 -0.06 21.32 6.40
C ILE A 4 -1.48 21.89 6.32
N THR A 5 -1.74 22.72 5.31
CA THR A 5 -3.08 23.18 4.96
C THR A 5 -3.47 22.51 3.65
N LEU A 6 -4.58 21.78 3.65
CA LEU A 6 -5.08 21.02 2.52
C LEU A 6 -6.45 21.59 2.11
N TYR A 7 -6.60 21.97 0.84
CA TYR A 7 -7.89 22.30 0.26
C TYR A 7 -8.60 21.01 -0.13
N LEU A 8 -9.82 20.83 0.37
CA LEU A 8 -10.69 19.71 0.05
C LEU A 8 -12.01 20.28 -0.49
N ASP A 9 -12.58 19.63 -1.49
CA ASP A 9 -13.97 19.87 -1.86
C ASP A 9 -14.92 19.31 -0.78
N ASP A 10 -16.17 19.75 -0.82
CA ASP A 10 -17.18 19.40 0.19
C ASP A 10 -17.41 17.88 0.29
N ALA A 11 -17.34 17.16 -0.83
CA ALA A 11 -17.54 15.72 -0.83
C ALA A 11 -16.37 15.01 -0.14
N THR A 12 -15.13 15.40 -0.45
CA THR A 12 -13.94 14.87 0.21
C THR A 12 -13.90 15.22 1.70
N GLN A 13 -14.30 16.44 2.07
CA GLN A 13 -14.39 16.83 3.49
C GLN A 13 -15.40 15.95 4.26
N SER A 14 -16.56 15.68 3.67
CA SER A 14 -17.56 14.79 4.27
C SER A 14 -17.06 13.36 4.46
N LEU A 15 -16.31 12.82 3.49
CA LEU A 15 -15.68 11.51 3.60
C LEU A 15 -14.68 11.44 4.76
N VAL A 16 -13.83 12.47 4.93
CA VAL A 16 -12.88 12.54 6.05
C VAL A 16 -13.61 12.54 7.38
N GLU A 17 -14.69 13.30 7.50
CA GLU A 17 -15.47 13.42 8.74
C GLU A 17 -16.16 12.10 9.13
N GLN A 18 -16.84 11.47 8.16
CA GLN A 18 -17.49 10.18 8.37
C GLN A 18 -16.47 9.09 8.74
N ALA A 19 -15.33 9.05 8.04
CA ALA A 19 -14.31 8.05 8.29
C ALA A 19 -13.60 8.26 9.64
N ALA A 20 -13.31 9.51 10.02
CA ALA A 20 -12.75 9.84 11.32
C ALA A 20 -13.70 9.42 12.46
N GLN A 21 -15.00 9.72 12.31
CA GLN A 21 -16.03 9.34 13.27
C GLN A 21 -16.16 7.81 13.39
N ALA A 22 -16.22 7.10 12.26
CA ALA A 22 -16.32 5.63 12.23
C ALA A 22 -15.10 4.95 12.88
N ASN A 23 -13.92 5.57 12.81
CA ASN A 23 -12.69 5.06 13.41
C ASN A 23 -12.45 5.59 14.85
N GLY A 24 -13.34 6.44 15.38
CA GLY A 24 -13.20 7.01 16.73
C GLY A 24 -11.95 7.88 16.94
N VAL A 25 -11.46 8.53 15.88
CA VAL A 25 -10.24 9.37 15.92
C VAL A 25 -10.51 10.77 15.39
N SER A 26 -9.65 11.73 15.71
CA SER A 26 -9.75 13.08 15.14
C SER A 26 -9.48 13.08 13.63
N LYS A 27 -10.05 14.06 12.91
CA LYS A 27 -9.83 14.25 11.47
C LYS A 27 -8.34 14.31 11.12
N SER A 28 -7.55 15.08 11.88
CA SER A 28 -6.10 15.20 11.68
C SER A 28 -5.36 13.87 11.88
N ARG A 29 -5.74 13.08 12.89
CA ARG A 29 -5.15 11.76 13.15
C ARG A 29 -5.53 10.76 12.06
N TRP A 30 -6.76 10.80 11.59
CA TRP A 30 -7.23 9.96 10.49
C TRP A 30 -6.45 10.25 9.20
N VAL A 31 -6.34 11.53 8.80
CA VAL A 31 -5.57 11.95 7.61
C VAL A 31 -4.10 11.54 7.74
N ALA A 32 -3.47 11.76 8.90
CA ALA A 32 -2.08 11.35 9.12
C ALA A 32 -1.88 9.83 8.99
N ASN A 33 -2.84 9.02 9.45
CA ASN A 33 -2.78 7.57 9.29
C ASN A 33 -2.93 7.14 7.82
N ILE A 34 -3.81 7.80 7.06
CA ILE A 34 -3.96 7.55 5.62
C ILE A 34 -2.68 7.89 4.88
N ILE A 35 -2.06 9.04 5.16
CA ILE A 35 -0.77 9.42 4.57
C ILE A 35 0.27 8.34 4.88
N ARG A 36 0.40 7.91 6.14
CA ARG A 36 1.35 6.83 6.48
C ARG A 36 1.07 5.54 5.72
N LYS A 37 -0.21 5.17 5.55
CA LYS A 37 -0.61 3.93 4.86
C LYS A 37 -0.27 3.94 3.37
N TYR A 38 -0.43 5.08 2.70
CA TYR A 38 -0.28 5.16 1.24
C TYR A 38 1.03 5.79 0.78
N ALA A 39 1.72 6.57 1.64
CA ALA A 39 3.04 7.10 1.33
C ALA A 39 4.14 6.04 1.45
N THR A 40 3.90 4.95 2.18
CA THR A 40 4.80 3.79 2.19
C THR A 40 4.68 3.03 0.88
N GLN A 41 5.77 2.97 0.12
CA GLN A 41 5.90 2.11 -1.08
C GLN A 41 6.26 0.67 -0.69
N GLU A 42 5.85 0.24 0.49
CA GLU A 42 6.16 -1.08 1.02
C GLU A 42 5.05 -2.07 0.66
N TRP A 43 5.45 -3.29 0.29
CA TRP A 43 4.51 -4.36 0.09
C TRP A 43 3.83 -4.71 1.42
N PRO A 44 2.52 -5.05 1.42
CA PRO A 44 1.86 -5.55 2.63
C PRO A 44 2.62 -6.74 3.22
N LYS A 45 2.72 -6.80 4.54
CA LYS A 45 3.46 -7.88 5.23
C LYS A 45 2.97 -9.27 4.84
N ASP A 46 1.66 -9.42 4.63
CA ASP A 46 1.06 -10.68 4.21
C ASP A 46 1.54 -11.09 2.80
N CYS A 47 1.74 -10.13 1.89
CA CYS A 47 2.31 -10.39 0.56
C CYS A 47 3.77 -10.86 0.67
N LEU A 48 4.55 -10.24 1.57
CA LEU A 48 5.93 -10.66 1.83
C LEU A 48 5.99 -12.05 2.48
N ALA A 49 5.09 -12.34 3.42
CA ALA A 49 5.00 -13.63 4.10
C ALA A 49 4.57 -14.78 3.16
N LEU A 50 3.86 -14.45 2.08
CA LEU A 50 3.45 -15.41 1.06
C LEU A 50 4.62 -15.86 0.16
N ALA A 51 5.72 -15.10 0.10
CA ALA A 51 6.87 -15.47 -0.72
C ALA A 51 7.48 -16.80 -0.22
N GLY A 52 7.36 -17.85 -1.02
CA GLY A 52 7.87 -19.19 -0.69
C GLY A 52 7.04 -19.98 0.32
N SER A 53 5.82 -19.53 0.67
CA SER A 53 4.95 -20.24 1.62
C SER A 53 4.32 -21.52 1.03
N PHE A 54 4.24 -21.63 -0.30
CA PHE A 54 3.73 -22.81 -1.00
C PHE A 54 4.85 -23.83 -1.21
N THR A 55 4.84 -24.90 -0.42
CA THR A 55 5.86 -25.95 -0.50
C THR A 55 5.78 -26.75 -1.80
N ASP A 56 4.57 -26.93 -2.34
CA ASP A 56 4.21 -27.71 -3.53
C ASP A 56 3.83 -26.82 -4.73
N PHE A 57 4.41 -25.62 -4.82
CA PHE A 57 4.10 -24.67 -5.89
C PHE A 57 4.32 -25.30 -7.27
N PRO A 58 3.28 -25.45 -8.11
CA PRO A 58 3.32 -26.29 -9.32
C PRO A 58 4.25 -25.76 -10.42
N LEU A 59 4.65 -24.49 -10.34
CA LEU A 59 5.60 -23.86 -11.27
C LEU A 59 7.03 -23.78 -10.69
N ARG A 60 7.29 -24.43 -9.55
CA ARG A 60 8.62 -24.51 -8.97
C ARG A 60 9.45 -25.50 -9.78
N GLU A 61 10.36 -24.98 -10.60
CA GLU A 61 11.37 -25.81 -11.27
C GLU A 61 12.33 -26.40 -10.23
N GLU A 62 12.46 -27.73 -10.17
CA GLU A 62 13.40 -28.42 -9.27
C GLU A 62 14.88 -28.12 -9.60
N ASN A 63 15.14 -27.80 -10.87
CA ASN A 63 16.43 -27.32 -11.37
C ASN A 63 16.18 -26.04 -12.17
N PRO A 64 16.29 -24.85 -11.56
CA PRO A 64 16.08 -23.61 -12.28
C PRO A 64 17.14 -23.47 -13.36
N THR A 65 16.71 -23.49 -14.61
CA THR A 65 17.53 -22.99 -15.72
C THR A 65 17.86 -21.51 -15.43
N SER A 66 19.00 -21.01 -15.89
CA SER A 66 19.35 -19.59 -15.69
C SER A 66 18.17 -18.70 -16.10
N LEU A 67 17.71 -17.84 -15.18
CA LEU A 67 16.61 -16.93 -15.44
C LEU A 67 16.89 -16.14 -16.73
N PRO A 68 15.90 -15.98 -17.63
CA PRO A 68 16.07 -15.15 -18.81
C PRO A 68 16.38 -13.70 -18.39
N ALA A 69 17.09 -12.97 -19.23
CA ALA A 69 17.39 -11.56 -18.97
C ALA A 69 16.09 -10.75 -18.84
N ASP A 70 16.06 -9.83 -17.87
CA ASP A 70 14.92 -8.95 -17.65
C ASP A 70 14.56 -8.18 -18.94
N VAL A 71 13.27 -8.14 -19.24
CA VAL A 71 12.77 -7.30 -20.32
C VAL A 71 12.89 -5.81 -19.95
N PRO A 72 13.16 -4.91 -20.92
CA PRO A 72 13.20 -3.48 -20.65
C PRO A 72 11.88 -2.98 -20.05
N ARG A 73 11.96 -2.10 -19.04
CA ARG A 73 10.77 -1.42 -18.53
C ARG A 73 10.16 -0.58 -19.64
N VAL A 74 8.89 -0.85 -19.98
CA VAL A 74 8.12 0.01 -20.86
C VAL A 74 7.74 1.24 -20.05
N GLY A 75 8.24 2.41 -20.47
CA GLY A 75 7.88 3.68 -19.85
C GLY A 75 6.42 4.04 -20.09
N PHE A 76 5.86 4.86 -19.21
CA PHE A 76 4.53 5.46 -19.34
C PHE A 76 4.61 6.78 -20.11
#